data_AF-A0A483CU14-F1
#
_entry.id   AF-A0A483CU14-F1
#
_cell.length_a   1.000
_cell.length_b   1.000
_cell.length_c   1.000
_cell.angle_alpha   90.00
_cell.angle_beta   90.00
_cell.angle_gamma   90.00
#
_symmetry.space_group_name_H-M   'P 1'
#
loop_
_entity.id
_entity.type
_entity.pdbx_description
1 polymer ?
#
loop_
_entity_poly.entity_id
_entity_poly.type
_entity_poly.pdbx_seq_one_letter_code
_entity_poly.pdbx_strand_id
1 'polypeptide(L)'
;MIRESGPALATILALIGIMVAPLIQPAWLLSLLVILFSGVLLLIKGTRFFSISIIVIAALYGVGYLSIAVFGATLAIVVIGESAFRLSGNRTRSYIPFILVGFAAALLAMYYVGEFLPLTALLGVLVAVLLHAALTGRDDALMIEALGAAMAMQLFYEIDYSVDLPILALAAFIAFLFGYTAYRLRAADLSGLFSGAIIGLLLIVFADVRWFFIMLVFFVVGSAATKFRYREKNTLGVAQSHGGVRGYFNVFANGLVGTAGAVLWGITGHPACIGLFLGSVASAAADTVASEIGVMGGDPYLITTLERVSPGTNGGVTLLGEAVALGAAVIVSLSAWALGVADPAIAVIGIVAGFVGTNVDSLIGATLENRGVFGNAGTNLVATLSGGVFAMVLVALI
;
A
#
# COMPACT_ATOMS: atom_id res chain seq x y z
N MET A 1 32.87 -22.40 7.41
CA MET A 1 31.93 -22.52 8.55
C MET A 1 31.85 -21.27 9.45
N ILE A 2 32.44 -20.11 9.09
CA ILE A 2 32.51 -18.90 9.97
C ILE A 2 31.61 -17.74 9.45
N ARG A 3 30.74 -17.99 8.46
CA ARG A 3 30.02 -16.91 7.75
C ARG A 3 28.66 -16.50 8.33
N GLU A 4 28.21 -17.11 9.44
CA GLU A 4 26.82 -16.98 9.93
C GLU A 4 26.65 -16.55 11.40
N SER A 5 27.71 -16.20 12.13
CA SER A 5 27.57 -15.84 13.56
C SER A 5 26.97 -14.45 13.81
N GLY A 6 27.13 -13.50 12.90
CA GLY A 6 26.64 -12.12 13.05
C GLY A 6 25.12 -12.01 13.19
N PRO A 7 24.32 -12.56 12.26
CA PRO A 7 22.85 -12.53 12.35
C PRO A 7 22.30 -13.28 13.57
N ALA A 8 22.91 -14.39 13.96
CA ALA A 8 22.52 -15.13 15.15
C ALA A 8 22.77 -14.33 16.45
N LEU A 9 23.92 -13.65 16.54
CA LEU A 9 24.24 -12.79 17.69
C LEU A 9 23.29 -11.59 17.79
N ALA A 10 22.99 -10.95 16.65
CA ALA A 10 22.00 -9.90 16.53
C ALA A 10 20.60 -10.35 16.99
N THR A 11 20.22 -11.58 16.63
CA THR A 11 18.94 -12.19 17.03
C THR A 11 18.86 -12.38 18.55
N ILE A 12 19.91 -12.93 19.15
CA ILE A 12 19.98 -13.13 20.60
C ILE A 12 19.91 -11.79 21.33
N LEU A 13 20.64 -10.77 20.86
CA LEU A 13 20.62 -9.44 21.47
C LEU A 13 19.23 -8.79 21.38
N ALA A 14 18.54 -8.91 20.24
CA ALA A 14 17.18 -8.40 20.09
C ALA A 14 16.19 -9.10 21.02
N LEU A 15 16.28 -10.43 21.17
CA LEU A 15 15.45 -11.20 22.09
C LEU A 15 15.68 -10.80 23.56
N ILE A 16 16.95 -10.63 23.96
CA ILE A 16 17.29 -10.12 25.29
C ILE A 16 16.72 -8.71 25.49
N GLY A 17 16.83 -7.85 24.47
CA GLY A 17 16.26 -6.50 24.48
C GLY A 17 14.76 -6.51 24.72
N ILE A 18 14.00 -7.35 24.00
CA ILE A 18 12.55 -7.51 24.19
C ILE A 18 12.23 -7.98 25.62
N MET A 19 12.93 -9.01 26.12
CA MET A 19 12.69 -9.59 27.45
C MET A 19 13.01 -8.62 28.59
N VAL A 20 14.06 -7.81 28.44
CA VAL A 20 14.51 -6.90 29.49
C VAL A 20 13.79 -5.54 29.42
N ALA A 21 13.15 -5.22 28.28
CA ALA A 21 12.56 -3.91 28.04
C ALA A 21 11.61 -3.41 29.14
N PRO A 22 10.68 -4.23 29.69
CA PRO A 22 9.77 -3.76 30.74
C PRO A 22 10.46 -3.58 32.10
N LEU A 23 11.60 -4.25 32.31
CA LEU A 23 12.35 -4.27 33.56
C LEU A 23 13.27 -3.06 33.72
N ILE A 24 13.66 -2.41 32.62
CA ILE A 24 14.55 -1.24 32.62
C ILE A 24 13.74 0.02 32.35
N GLN A 25 13.41 0.71 33.42
CA GLN A 25 12.83 2.05 33.40
C GLN A 25 13.83 3.06 33.99
N PRO A 26 13.89 4.29 33.47
CA PRO A 26 13.06 4.88 32.40
C PRO A 26 13.47 4.47 30.97
N ALA A 27 12.59 4.66 29.98
CA ALA A 27 12.78 4.26 28.57
C ALA A 27 14.12 4.70 27.95
N TRP A 28 14.60 5.91 28.28
CA TRP A 28 15.88 6.41 27.77
C TRP A 28 17.09 5.58 28.22
N LEU A 29 17.01 4.93 29.40
CA LEU A 29 18.08 4.08 29.92
C LEU A 29 18.20 2.79 29.10
N LEU A 30 17.07 2.14 28.82
CA LEU A 30 17.03 0.98 27.93
C LEU A 30 17.54 1.35 26.53
N SER A 31 17.05 2.46 25.98
CA SER A 31 17.50 2.98 24.68
C SER A 31 19.03 3.14 24.64
N LEU A 32 19.62 3.75 25.67
CA LEU A 32 21.06 3.95 25.74
C LEU A 32 21.82 2.62 25.75
N LEU A 33 21.36 1.62 26.53
CA LEU A 33 21.95 0.29 26.53
C LEU A 33 21.87 -0.38 25.16
N VAL A 34 20.68 -0.38 24.54
CA VAL A 34 20.46 -0.97 23.21
C VAL A 34 21.34 -0.28 22.16
N ILE A 35 21.44 1.05 22.18
CA ILE A 35 22.30 1.81 21.26
C ILE A 35 23.77 1.42 21.45
N LEU A 36 24.26 1.28 22.69
CA LEU A 36 25.63 0.87 22.96
C LEU A 36 25.91 -0.55 22.44
N PHE A 37 25.03 -1.51 22.73
CA PHE A 37 25.17 -2.89 22.24
C PHE A 37 25.11 -2.98 20.71
N SER A 38 24.16 -2.28 20.08
CA SER A 38 24.06 -2.21 18.63
C SER A 38 25.22 -1.45 18.00
N GLY A 39 25.85 -0.52 18.71
CA GLY A 39 27.08 0.15 18.30
C GLY A 39 28.24 -0.84 18.09
N VAL A 40 28.33 -1.89 18.92
CA VAL A 40 29.31 -2.97 18.74
C VAL A 40 29.02 -3.76 17.46
N LEU A 41 27.73 -3.99 17.14
CA LEU A 41 27.33 -4.69 15.92
C LEU A 41 27.66 -3.91 14.64
N LEU A 42 27.86 -2.58 14.70
CA LEU A 42 28.35 -1.81 13.54
C LEU A 42 29.77 -2.21 13.11
N LEU A 43 30.57 -2.75 14.04
CA LEU A 43 31.94 -3.20 13.77
C LEU A 43 31.98 -4.58 13.08
N ILE A 44 30.86 -5.30 13.07
CA ILE A 44 30.75 -6.63 12.45
C ILE A 44 30.35 -6.48 10.98
N LYS A 45 31.04 -7.19 10.07
CA LYS A 45 30.71 -7.16 8.64
C LYS A 45 29.33 -7.81 8.39
N GLY A 46 28.48 -7.11 7.63
CA GLY A 46 27.16 -7.60 7.22
C GLY A 46 26.02 -7.27 8.18
N THR A 47 26.28 -6.61 9.32
CA THR A 47 25.26 -6.20 10.30
C THR A 47 25.02 -4.69 10.32
N ARG A 48 25.72 -3.90 9.50
CA ARG A 48 25.70 -2.43 9.55
C ARG A 48 24.28 -1.85 9.48
N PHE A 49 23.53 -2.11 8.41
CA PHE A 49 22.20 -1.53 8.22
C PHE A 49 21.19 -2.03 9.26
N PHE A 50 21.27 -3.31 9.62
CA PHE A 50 20.47 -3.90 10.70
C PHE A 50 20.77 -3.25 12.07
N SER A 51 22.02 -2.93 12.35
CA SER A 51 22.40 -2.25 13.60
C SER A 51 21.91 -0.80 13.61
N ILE A 52 21.98 -0.11 12.46
CA ILE A 52 21.45 1.25 12.31
C ILE A 52 19.94 1.27 12.59
N SER A 53 19.15 0.33 12.06
CA SER A 53 17.71 0.33 12.35
C SER A 53 17.42 0.12 13.83
N ILE A 54 18.10 -0.81 14.51
CA ILE A 54 17.92 -1.00 15.96
C ILE A 54 18.29 0.26 16.73
N ILE A 55 19.40 0.93 16.37
CA ILE A 55 19.81 2.19 17.00
C ILE A 55 18.74 3.26 16.84
N VAL A 56 18.19 3.44 15.63
CA VAL A 56 17.16 4.44 15.35
C VAL A 56 15.86 4.11 16.09
N ILE A 57 15.40 2.84 16.03
CA ILE A 57 14.20 2.39 16.74
C ILE A 57 14.35 2.56 18.25
N ALA A 58 15.51 2.22 18.81
CA ALA A 58 15.81 2.43 20.22
C ALA A 58 15.78 3.91 20.58
N ALA A 59 16.40 4.77 19.77
CA ALA A 59 16.38 6.22 19.99
C ALA A 59 14.95 6.79 19.96
N LEU A 60 14.12 6.37 18.99
CA LEU A 60 12.72 6.80 18.92
C LEU A 60 11.92 6.34 20.15
N TYR A 61 12.15 5.13 20.65
CA TYR A 61 11.59 4.66 21.91
C TYR A 61 12.10 5.48 23.12
N GLY A 62 13.41 5.72 23.21
CA GLY A 62 14.02 6.45 24.30
C GLY A 62 13.57 7.91 24.43
N VAL A 63 13.23 8.55 23.30
CA VAL A 63 12.66 9.91 23.25
C VAL A 63 11.14 9.91 23.46
N GLY A 64 10.49 8.75 23.40
CA GLY A 64 9.04 8.59 23.65
C GLY A 64 8.16 8.66 22.39
N TYR A 65 8.73 8.60 21.19
CA TYR A 65 7.98 8.53 19.93
C TYR A 65 7.48 7.11 19.60
N LEU A 66 8.07 6.07 20.19
CA LEU A 66 7.57 4.70 20.07
C LEU A 66 7.10 4.19 21.42
N SER A 67 5.96 3.49 21.43
CA SER A 67 5.54 2.73 22.62
C SER A 67 6.42 1.50 22.83
N ILE A 68 6.47 1.00 24.06
CA ILE A 68 7.21 -0.24 24.38
C ILE A 68 6.66 -1.44 23.59
N ALA A 69 5.36 -1.47 23.35
CA ALA A 69 4.69 -2.49 22.56
C ALA A 69 5.14 -2.48 21.10
N VAL A 70 5.19 -1.29 20.47
CA VAL A 70 5.65 -1.14 19.08
C VAL A 70 7.15 -1.41 18.96
N PHE A 71 7.95 -0.94 19.91
CA PHE A 71 9.38 -1.24 19.99
C PHE A 71 9.64 -2.75 20.01
N GLY A 72 9.02 -3.46 20.96
CA GLY A 72 9.18 -4.91 21.12
C GLY A 72 8.66 -5.70 19.91
N ALA A 73 7.48 -5.33 19.40
CA ALA A 73 6.88 -5.98 18.23
C ALA A 73 7.73 -5.78 16.97
N THR A 74 8.30 -4.60 16.75
CA THR A 74 9.16 -4.35 15.58
C THR A 74 10.38 -5.25 15.61
N LEU A 75 11.07 -5.33 16.76
CA LEU A 75 12.22 -6.22 16.91
C LEU A 75 11.82 -7.68 16.69
N ALA A 76 10.66 -8.10 17.21
CA ALA A 76 10.15 -9.45 17.03
C ALA A 76 9.90 -9.78 15.55
N ILE A 77 9.26 -8.89 14.79
CA ILE A 77 8.97 -9.08 13.36
C ILE A 77 10.27 -9.19 12.56
N VAL A 78 11.16 -8.19 12.69
CA VAL A 78 12.36 -8.08 11.84
C VAL A 78 13.38 -9.16 12.18
N VAL A 79 13.45 -9.64 13.42
CA VAL A 79 14.42 -10.66 13.82
C VAL A 79 13.87 -12.06 13.61
N ILE A 80 12.71 -12.35 14.17
CA ILE A 80 12.14 -13.70 14.19
C ILE A 80 11.46 -14.00 12.86
N GLY A 81 10.73 -13.04 12.28
CA GLY A 81 10.12 -13.17 10.95
C GLY A 81 11.18 -13.38 9.85
N GLU A 82 12.24 -12.58 9.84
CA GLU A 82 13.34 -12.72 8.87
C GLU A 82 14.08 -14.05 9.05
N SER A 83 14.28 -14.49 10.29
CA SER A 83 14.86 -15.80 10.56
C SER A 83 13.99 -16.94 10.02
N ALA A 84 12.66 -16.86 10.18
CA ALA A 84 11.72 -17.83 9.60
C ALA A 84 11.73 -17.82 8.06
N PHE A 85 11.88 -16.65 7.43
CA PHE A 85 12.05 -16.52 5.98
C PHE A 85 13.34 -17.20 5.49
N ARG A 86 14.46 -16.96 6.18
CA ARG A 86 15.75 -17.55 5.84
C ARG A 86 15.78 -19.06 6.00
N LEU A 87 15.25 -19.56 7.11
CA LEU A 87 15.18 -21.00 7.40
C LEU A 87 14.30 -21.76 6.40
N SER A 88 13.34 -21.09 5.76
CA SER A 88 12.49 -21.69 4.73
C SER A 88 13.07 -21.59 3.30
N GLY A 89 14.32 -21.13 3.16
CA GLY A 89 15.11 -21.25 1.93
C GLY A 89 15.05 -20.05 0.99
N ASN A 90 14.64 -18.86 1.45
CA ASN A 90 14.65 -17.59 0.69
C ASN A 90 13.90 -17.67 -0.66
N ARG A 91 12.74 -18.32 -0.70
CA ARG A 91 11.91 -18.43 -1.91
C ARG A 91 10.63 -17.64 -1.74
N THR A 92 9.85 -17.48 -2.80
CA THR A 92 8.51 -16.87 -2.71
C THR A 92 7.58 -17.54 -1.68
N ARG A 93 7.77 -18.83 -1.39
CA ARG A 93 6.99 -19.52 -0.34
C ARG A 93 7.43 -19.12 1.08
N SER A 94 8.62 -18.55 1.24
CA SER A 94 9.20 -18.12 2.52
C SER A 94 8.50 -16.91 3.14
N TYR A 95 7.71 -16.17 2.35
CA TYR A 95 6.86 -15.11 2.90
C TYR A 95 5.76 -15.64 3.83
N ILE A 96 5.27 -16.87 3.62
CA ILE A 96 4.25 -17.48 4.49
C ILE A 96 4.80 -17.67 5.93
N PRO A 97 5.93 -18.37 6.15
CA PRO A 97 6.50 -18.47 7.49
C PRO A 97 6.95 -17.11 8.05
N PHE A 98 7.42 -16.15 7.23
CA PHE A 98 7.66 -14.78 7.70
C PHE A 98 6.39 -14.21 8.35
N ILE A 99 5.26 -14.23 7.62
CA ILE A 99 4.01 -13.62 8.07
C ILE A 99 3.50 -14.30 9.34
N LEU A 100 3.40 -15.63 9.33
CA LEU A 100 2.83 -16.39 10.44
C LEU A 100 3.68 -16.26 11.71
N VAL A 101 5.00 -16.45 11.59
CA VAL A 101 5.91 -16.41 12.74
C VAL A 101 6.11 -14.97 13.21
N GLY A 102 6.29 -14.02 12.28
CA GLY A 102 6.43 -12.60 12.60
C GLY A 102 5.20 -12.05 13.31
N PHE A 103 3.99 -12.42 12.86
CA PHE A 103 2.74 -12.00 13.50
C PHE A 103 2.58 -12.59 14.91
N ALA A 104 2.82 -13.89 15.06
CA ALA A 104 2.78 -14.54 16.38
C ALA A 104 3.81 -13.94 17.35
N ALA A 105 5.02 -13.65 16.86
CA ALA A 105 6.08 -13.05 17.65
C ALA A 105 5.76 -11.60 18.06
N ALA A 106 5.19 -10.81 17.15
CA ALA A 106 4.72 -9.45 17.44
C ALA A 106 3.62 -9.46 18.52
N LEU A 107 2.62 -10.32 18.37
CA LEU A 107 1.55 -10.48 19.36
C LEU A 107 2.09 -10.90 20.73
N LEU A 108 3.04 -11.84 20.75
CA LEU A 108 3.65 -12.29 22.01
C LEU A 108 4.45 -11.15 22.68
N ALA A 109 5.18 -10.35 21.90
CA ALA A 109 5.91 -9.20 22.41
C ALA A 109 4.97 -8.11 22.96
N MET A 110 3.86 -7.83 22.29
CA MET A 110 2.83 -6.91 22.80
C MET A 110 2.18 -7.46 24.08
N TYR A 111 1.82 -8.74 24.08
CA TYR A 111 1.20 -9.39 25.25
C TYR A 111 2.12 -9.38 26.48
N TYR A 112 3.43 -9.58 26.26
CA TYR A 112 4.44 -9.52 27.33
C TYR A 112 4.48 -8.17 28.04
N VAL A 113 4.15 -7.08 27.34
CA VAL A 113 4.11 -5.72 27.91
C VAL A 113 2.71 -5.28 28.31
N GLY A 114 1.73 -6.20 28.30
CA GLY A 114 0.35 -5.97 28.73
C GLY A 114 -0.60 -5.47 27.65
N GLU A 115 -0.19 -5.49 26.37
CA GLU A 115 -0.97 -4.98 25.23
C GLU A 115 -1.45 -6.11 24.31
N PHE A 116 -2.65 -5.98 23.74
CA PHE A 116 -3.17 -6.94 22.74
C PHE A 116 -3.77 -6.20 21.55
N LEU A 117 -2.91 -5.84 20.59
CA LEU A 117 -3.25 -5.02 19.43
C LEU A 117 -3.04 -5.78 18.10
N PRO A 118 -3.93 -6.73 17.76
CA PRO A 118 -3.74 -7.63 16.62
C PRO A 118 -3.79 -6.93 15.26
N LEU A 119 -4.59 -5.88 15.10
CA LEU A 119 -4.60 -5.09 13.86
C LEU A 119 -3.23 -4.43 13.63
N THR A 120 -2.68 -3.80 14.66
CA THR A 120 -1.37 -3.14 14.64
C THR A 120 -0.27 -4.13 14.29
N ALA A 121 -0.22 -5.29 14.98
CA ALA A 121 0.76 -6.33 14.69
C ALA A 121 0.65 -6.86 13.24
N LEU A 122 -0.58 -7.07 12.74
CA LEU A 122 -0.79 -7.57 11.38
C LEU A 122 -0.32 -6.55 10.34
N LEU A 123 -0.66 -5.27 10.53
CA LEU A 123 -0.21 -4.19 9.63
C LEU A 123 1.31 -4.05 9.65
N GLY A 124 1.95 -4.13 10.81
CA GLY A 124 3.42 -4.13 10.92
C GLY A 124 4.06 -5.25 10.10
N VAL A 125 3.54 -6.47 10.21
CA VAL A 125 4.01 -7.62 9.43
C VAL A 125 3.77 -7.43 7.94
N LEU A 126 2.59 -6.96 7.53
CA LEU A 126 2.26 -6.72 6.12
C LEU A 126 3.16 -5.64 5.50
N VAL A 127 3.45 -4.57 6.23
CA VAL A 127 4.40 -3.52 5.80
C VAL A 127 5.81 -4.09 5.72
N ALA A 128 6.23 -4.91 6.69
CA ALA A 128 7.54 -5.56 6.65
C ALA A 128 7.68 -6.43 5.39
N VAL A 129 6.73 -7.33 5.10
CA VAL A 129 6.83 -8.19 3.91
C VAL A 129 6.66 -7.44 2.59
N LEU A 130 5.89 -6.35 2.57
CA LEU A 130 5.80 -5.46 1.42
C LEU A 130 7.18 -4.85 1.12
N LEU A 131 7.82 -4.25 2.13
CA LEU A 131 9.12 -3.61 1.98
C LEU A 131 10.20 -4.64 1.65
N HIS A 132 10.16 -5.81 2.28
CA HIS A 132 11.03 -6.93 1.94
C HIS A 132 10.91 -7.32 0.46
N ALA A 133 9.68 -7.46 -0.04
CA ALA A 133 9.44 -7.78 -1.45
C ALA A 133 9.88 -6.66 -2.40
N ALA A 134 9.59 -5.40 -2.05
CA ALA A 134 9.91 -4.24 -2.87
C ALA A 134 11.41 -3.91 -2.94
N LEU A 135 12.16 -4.24 -1.89
CA LEU A 135 13.57 -3.89 -1.73
C LEU A 135 14.51 -5.07 -1.95
N THR A 136 14.02 -6.15 -2.56
CA THR A 136 14.80 -7.35 -2.87
C THR A 136 16.09 -6.99 -3.60
N GLY A 137 17.24 -7.42 -3.06
CA GLY A 137 18.56 -7.17 -3.65
C GLY A 137 19.25 -5.88 -3.19
N ARG A 138 18.63 -5.10 -2.29
CA ARG A 138 19.27 -3.93 -1.66
C ARG A 138 19.93 -4.31 -0.33
N ASP A 139 21.11 -3.74 -0.07
CA ASP A 139 21.84 -3.97 1.17
C ASP A 139 21.16 -3.32 2.40
N ASP A 140 20.38 -2.26 2.19
CA ASP A 140 19.68 -1.49 3.23
C ASP A 140 18.23 -1.95 3.49
N ALA A 141 17.78 -3.03 2.84
CA ALA A 141 16.38 -3.48 2.87
C ALA A 141 15.85 -3.71 4.29
N LEU A 142 16.58 -4.44 5.13
CA LEU A 142 16.18 -4.72 6.52
C LEU A 142 16.06 -3.46 7.37
N MET A 143 16.85 -2.43 7.07
CA MET A 143 16.78 -1.17 7.81
C MET A 143 15.48 -0.45 7.49
N ILE A 144 15.16 -0.34 6.20
CA ILE A 144 13.93 0.29 5.72
C ILE A 144 12.70 -0.51 6.18
N GLU A 145 12.77 -1.83 6.12
CA GLU A 145 11.73 -2.75 6.60
C GLU A 145 11.38 -2.48 8.07
N ALA A 146 12.40 -2.45 8.93
CA ALA A 146 12.24 -2.24 10.36
C ALA A 146 11.64 -0.86 10.69
N LEU A 147 12.16 0.19 10.05
CA LEU A 147 11.67 1.55 10.27
C LEU A 147 10.24 1.73 9.74
N GLY A 148 9.95 1.17 8.56
CA GLY A 148 8.61 1.20 7.98
C GLY A 148 7.58 0.46 8.82
N ALA A 149 7.91 -0.75 9.29
CA ALA A 149 7.05 -1.53 10.18
C ALA A 149 6.81 -0.81 11.51
N ALA A 150 7.87 -0.26 12.14
CA ALA A 150 7.75 0.50 13.39
C ALA A 150 6.82 1.70 13.23
N MET A 151 7.01 2.49 12.18
CA MET A 151 6.24 3.73 12.01
C MET A 151 4.81 3.49 11.57
N ALA A 152 4.57 2.45 10.76
CA ALA A 152 3.22 2.00 10.48
C ALA A 152 2.53 1.54 11.76
N MET A 153 3.18 0.68 12.57
CA MET A 153 2.58 0.22 13.83
C MET A 153 2.34 1.36 14.82
N GLN A 154 3.27 2.31 14.96
CA GLN A 154 3.11 3.45 15.84
C GLN A 154 1.90 4.30 15.45
N LEU A 155 1.71 4.55 14.15
CA LEU A 155 0.52 5.26 13.67
C LEU A 155 -0.77 4.57 14.13
N PHE A 156 -0.89 3.26 13.95
CA PHE A 156 -2.11 2.53 14.36
C PHE A 156 -2.23 2.34 15.87
N TYR A 157 -1.11 2.31 16.59
CA TYR A 157 -1.09 2.34 18.05
C TYR A 157 -1.68 3.65 18.58
N GLU A 158 -1.33 4.79 17.99
CA GLU A 158 -1.83 6.11 18.41
C GLU A 158 -3.29 6.36 18.02
N ILE A 159 -3.75 5.79 16.90
CA ILE A 159 -5.17 5.87 16.52
C ILE A 159 -6.06 5.12 17.54
N ASP A 160 -5.51 4.12 18.25
CA ASP A 160 -6.21 3.30 19.25
C ASP A 160 -7.50 2.66 18.71
N TYR A 161 -7.49 2.28 17.42
CA TYR A 161 -8.63 1.64 16.77
C TYR A 161 -8.59 0.12 17.00
N SER A 162 -9.61 -0.40 17.66
CA SER A 162 -9.77 -1.82 17.93
C SER A 162 -10.78 -2.47 16.99
N VAL A 163 -10.52 -3.73 16.62
CA VAL A 163 -11.39 -4.53 15.74
C VAL A 163 -11.54 -5.92 16.30
N ASP A 164 -12.77 -6.43 16.22
CA ASP A 164 -13.08 -7.79 16.61
C ASP A 164 -12.25 -8.80 15.82
N LEU A 165 -11.66 -9.76 16.53
CA LEU A 165 -10.80 -10.80 15.93
C LEU A 165 -11.44 -11.54 14.75
N PRO A 166 -12.74 -11.91 14.76
CA PRO A 166 -13.37 -12.55 13.60
C PRO A 166 -13.41 -11.65 12.36
N ILE A 167 -13.68 -10.35 12.54
CA ILE A 167 -13.71 -9.38 11.43
C ILE A 167 -12.30 -9.20 10.89
N LEU A 168 -11.31 -9.04 11.76
CA LEU A 168 -9.90 -8.93 11.37
C LEU A 168 -9.42 -10.17 10.60
N ALA A 169 -9.76 -11.36 11.09
CA ALA A 169 -9.41 -12.62 10.44
C ALA A 169 -10.06 -12.77 9.07
N LEU A 170 -11.35 -12.41 8.95
CA LEU A 170 -12.06 -12.40 7.68
C LEU A 170 -11.47 -11.39 6.69
N ALA A 171 -11.16 -10.17 7.16
CA ALA A 171 -10.54 -9.13 6.36
C ALA A 171 -9.17 -9.57 5.84
N ALA A 172 -8.32 -10.11 6.71
CA ALA A 172 -7.01 -10.64 6.34
C ALA A 172 -7.12 -11.79 5.33
N PHE A 173 -8.09 -12.70 5.53
CA PHE A 173 -8.33 -13.81 4.60
C PHE A 173 -8.76 -13.33 3.22
N ILE A 174 -9.75 -12.42 3.14
CA ILE A 174 -10.24 -11.87 1.87
C ILE A 174 -9.13 -11.10 1.16
N ALA A 175 -8.42 -10.22 1.87
CA ALA A 175 -7.35 -9.41 1.32
C ALA A 175 -6.20 -10.26 0.77
N PHE A 176 -5.79 -11.31 1.52
CA PHE A 176 -4.74 -12.22 1.08
C PHE A 176 -5.18 -13.11 -0.08
N LEU A 177 -6.41 -13.63 -0.05
CA LEU A 177 -6.98 -14.43 -1.14
C LEU A 177 -7.02 -13.63 -2.45
N PHE A 178 -7.44 -12.37 -2.37
CA PHE A 178 -7.43 -11.45 -3.50
C PHE A 178 -6.01 -11.20 -4.01
N GLY A 179 -5.09 -10.78 -3.13
CA GLY A 179 -3.70 -10.52 -3.52
C GLY A 179 -3.03 -11.74 -4.15
N TYR A 180 -3.25 -12.92 -3.57
CA TYR A 180 -2.75 -14.19 -4.11
C TYR A 180 -3.33 -14.47 -5.50
N THR A 181 -4.63 -14.28 -5.69
CA THR A 181 -5.29 -14.49 -6.99
C THR A 181 -4.76 -13.51 -8.03
N ALA A 182 -4.61 -12.24 -7.69
CA ALA A 182 -4.03 -11.21 -8.56
C ALA A 182 -2.59 -11.56 -8.98
N TYR A 183 -1.78 -12.06 -8.04
CA TYR A 183 -0.42 -12.55 -8.33
C TYR A 183 -0.43 -13.77 -9.26
N ARG A 184 -1.28 -14.76 -8.99
CA ARG A 184 -1.42 -15.97 -9.82
C ARG A 184 -1.87 -15.68 -11.24
N LEU A 185 -2.74 -14.68 -11.41
CA LEU A 185 -3.21 -14.22 -12.72
C LEU A 185 -2.22 -13.28 -13.42
N ARG A 186 -1.02 -13.05 -12.85
CA ARG A 186 -0.01 -12.10 -13.33
C ARG A 186 -0.59 -10.71 -13.58
N ALA A 187 -1.53 -10.29 -12.72
CA ALA A 187 -2.04 -8.92 -12.70
C ALA A 187 -1.22 -8.05 -11.73
N ALA A 188 -0.63 -8.64 -10.69
CA ALA A 188 0.24 -7.97 -9.72
C ALA A 188 1.50 -8.80 -9.43
N ASP A 189 2.59 -8.12 -9.05
CA ASP A 189 3.79 -8.79 -8.53
C ASP A 189 3.69 -9.03 -7.01
N LEU A 190 4.77 -9.47 -6.36
CA LEU A 190 4.77 -9.71 -4.90
C LEU A 190 4.56 -8.41 -4.10
N SER A 191 5.15 -7.30 -4.54
CA SER A 191 4.94 -6.00 -3.90
C SER A 191 3.50 -5.51 -4.10
N GLY A 192 2.92 -5.77 -5.28
CA GLY A 192 1.52 -5.51 -5.60
C GLY A 192 0.55 -6.36 -4.77
N LEU A 193 0.90 -7.63 -4.50
CA LEU A 193 0.13 -8.51 -3.60
C LEU A 193 0.06 -7.92 -2.19
N PHE A 194 1.20 -7.58 -1.58
CA PHE A 194 1.21 -7.12 -0.19
C PHE A 194 0.63 -5.71 -0.04
N SER A 195 0.90 -4.79 -0.97
CA SER A 195 0.26 -3.48 -0.97
C SER A 195 -1.25 -3.59 -1.18
N GLY A 196 -1.70 -4.47 -2.09
CA GLY A 196 -3.12 -4.75 -2.29
C GLY A 196 -3.78 -5.40 -1.06
N ALA A 197 -3.05 -6.26 -0.34
CA ALA A 197 -3.52 -6.83 0.92
C ALA A 197 -3.66 -5.78 2.03
N ILE A 198 -2.73 -4.82 2.13
CA ILE A 198 -2.83 -3.69 3.07
C ILE A 198 -4.05 -2.82 2.74
N ILE A 199 -4.22 -2.42 1.47
CA ILE A 199 -5.38 -1.65 1.04
C ILE A 199 -6.67 -2.41 1.33
N GLY A 200 -6.74 -3.69 0.95
CA GLY A 200 -7.93 -4.50 1.17
C GLY A 200 -8.27 -4.67 2.65
N LEU A 201 -7.25 -4.90 3.49
CA LEU A 201 -7.41 -4.96 4.94
C LEU A 201 -8.00 -3.65 5.48
N LEU A 202 -7.41 -2.51 5.13
CA LEU A 202 -7.86 -1.20 5.63
C LEU A 202 -9.29 -0.85 5.16
N LEU A 203 -9.65 -1.15 3.90
CA LEU A 203 -11.01 -0.93 3.40
C LEU A 203 -12.05 -1.74 4.18
N ILE A 204 -11.76 -3.01 4.50
CA ILE A 204 -12.71 -3.87 5.22
C ILE A 204 -12.79 -3.49 6.70
N VAL A 205 -11.65 -3.18 7.32
CA VAL A 205 -11.50 -2.87 8.75
C VAL A 205 -12.11 -1.52 9.15
N PHE A 206 -11.91 -0.48 8.32
CA PHE A 206 -12.39 0.86 8.63
C PHE A 206 -13.74 1.19 8.01
N ALA A 207 -14.14 0.49 6.95
CA ALA A 207 -15.44 0.72 6.33
C ALA A 207 -16.26 -0.56 6.35
N ASP A 208 -16.20 -1.33 5.27
CA ASP A 208 -16.99 -2.53 5.10
C ASP A 208 -16.48 -3.34 3.90
N VAL A 209 -16.78 -4.64 3.85
CA VAL A 209 -16.41 -5.51 2.71
C VAL A 209 -16.92 -5.01 1.36
N ARG A 210 -18.03 -4.28 1.34
CA ARG A 210 -18.56 -3.64 0.13
C ARG A 210 -17.60 -2.63 -0.49
N TRP A 211 -16.84 -1.88 0.32
CA TRP A 211 -15.85 -0.92 -0.19
C TRP A 211 -14.70 -1.63 -0.88
N PHE A 212 -14.26 -2.76 -0.30
CA PHE A 212 -13.30 -3.64 -0.96
C PHE A 212 -13.82 -4.16 -2.31
N PHE A 213 -15.10 -4.55 -2.41
CA PHE A 213 -15.66 -4.99 -3.69
C PHE A 213 -15.73 -3.89 -4.75
N ILE A 214 -15.96 -2.63 -4.38
CA ILE A 214 -15.92 -1.50 -5.32
C ILE A 214 -14.49 -1.31 -5.85
N MET A 215 -13.48 -1.35 -4.97
CA MET A 215 -12.07 -1.32 -5.36
C MET A 215 -11.71 -2.53 -6.25
N LEU A 216 -12.28 -3.71 -5.96
CA LEU A 216 -12.12 -4.91 -6.78
C LEU A 216 -12.70 -4.74 -8.19
N VAL A 217 -13.86 -4.09 -8.33
CA VAL A 217 -14.46 -3.78 -9.64
C VAL A 217 -13.49 -2.93 -10.45
N PHE A 218 -12.94 -1.85 -9.88
CA PHE A 218 -11.86 -1.08 -10.52
C PHE A 218 -10.70 -1.98 -10.95
N PHE A 219 -10.17 -2.80 -10.04
CA PHE A 219 -9.01 -3.64 -10.32
C PHE A 219 -9.28 -4.62 -11.46
N VAL A 220 -10.45 -5.25 -11.49
CA VAL A 220 -10.86 -6.20 -12.54
C VAL A 220 -11.02 -5.49 -13.88
N VAL A 221 -11.76 -4.38 -13.92
CA VAL A 221 -11.99 -3.59 -15.14
C VAL A 221 -10.65 -3.07 -15.68
N GLY A 222 -9.81 -2.51 -14.81
CA GLY A 222 -8.50 -2.01 -15.19
C GLY A 222 -7.55 -3.11 -15.68
N SER A 223 -7.50 -4.24 -14.98
CA SER A 223 -6.68 -5.39 -15.39
C SER A 223 -7.15 -5.99 -16.72
N ALA A 224 -8.47 -6.00 -16.96
CA ALA A 224 -9.05 -6.44 -18.24
C ALA A 224 -8.66 -5.49 -19.38
N ALA A 225 -8.74 -4.17 -19.16
CA ALA A 225 -8.30 -3.15 -20.12
C ALA A 225 -6.81 -3.26 -20.43
N THR A 226 -5.96 -3.42 -19.42
CA THR A 226 -4.51 -3.64 -19.61
C THR A 226 -4.23 -4.87 -20.48
N LYS A 227 -4.92 -5.99 -20.23
CA LYS A 227 -4.73 -7.23 -21.00
C LYS A 227 -5.39 -7.21 -22.38
N PHE A 228 -6.39 -6.37 -22.60
CA PHE A 228 -7.08 -6.26 -23.88
C PHE A 228 -6.09 -5.87 -24.99
N ARG A 229 -6.02 -6.71 -26.04
CA ARG A 229 -5.13 -6.51 -27.20
C ARG A 229 -3.67 -6.17 -26.85
N TYR A 230 -3.16 -6.73 -25.75
CA TYR A 230 -1.80 -6.42 -25.26
C TYR A 230 -0.71 -6.60 -26.33
N ARG A 231 -0.81 -7.62 -27.20
CA ARG A 231 0.16 -7.84 -28.29
C ARG A 231 0.24 -6.66 -29.26
N GLU A 232 -0.90 -6.08 -29.61
CA GLU A 232 -1.00 -4.94 -30.53
C GLU A 232 -0.40 -3.68 -29.90
N LYS A 233 -0.73 -3.42 -28.63
CA LYS A 233 -0.12 -2.32 -27.85
C LYS A 233 1.40 -2.48 -27.72
N ASN A 234 1.87 -3.71 -27.57
CA ASN A 234 3.29 -4.00 -27.43
C ASN A 234 4.05 -3.79 -28.75
N THR A 235 3.43 -4.09 -29.90
CA THR A 235 4.02 -3.76 -31.21
C THR A 235 4.09 -2.27 -31.48
N LEU A 236 3.18 -1.49 -30.88
CA LEU A 236 3.16 -0.03 -30.95
C LEU A 236 4.10 0.64 -29.93
N GLY A 237 4.73 -0.12 -29.03
CA GLY A 237 5.63 0.42 -28.00
C GLY A 237 4.93 1.15 -26.85
N VAL A 238 3.61 1.02 -26.74
CA VAL A 238 2.74 1.76 -25.79
C VAL A 238 2.08 0.84 -24.77
N ALA A 239 2.42 -0.46 -24.77
CA ALA A 239 1.90 -1.39 -23.78
C ALA A 239 2.45 -1.09 -22.38
N GLN A 240 1.60 -1.31 -21.38
CA GLN A 240 1.99 -1.24 -19.98
C GLN A 240 3.20 -2.14 -19.72
N SER A 241 4.20 -1.59 -19.03
CA SER A 241 5.45 -2.30 -18.76
C SER A 241 5.25 -3.64 -18.04
N HIS A 242 6.28 -4.50 -18.08
CA HIS A 242 6.30 -5.79 -17.37
C HIS A 242 5.13 -6.73 -17.68
N GLY A 243 4.54 -6.67 -18.87
CA GLY A 243 3.41 -7.55 -19.22
C GLY A 243 2.07 -7.08 -18.63
N GLY A 244 1.98 -5.81 -18.20
CA GLY A 244 0.82 -5.29 -17.50
C GLY A 244 0.76 -5.66 -16.00
N VAL A 245 1.86 -6.17 -15.44
CA VAL A 245 1.96 -6.53 -14.03
C VAL A 245 2.12 -5.26 -13.19
N ARG A 246 1.24 -5.07 -12.20
CA ARG A 246 1.26 -3.90 -11.30
C ARG A 246 2.07 -4.17 -10.04
N GLY A 247 3.04 -3.30 -9.77
CA GLY A 247 3.79 -3.28 -8.51
C GLY A 247 3.15 -2.35 -7.47
N TYR A 248 3.79 -2.22 -6.31
CA TYR A 248 3.29 -1.41 -5.19
C TYR A 248 3.08 0.07 -5.54
N PHE A 249 3.92 0.66 -6.39
CA PHE A 249 3.76 2.05 -6.82
C PHE A 249 2.40 2.27 -7.49
N ASN A 250 2.00 1.40 -8.42
CA ASN A 250 0.70 1.50 -9.09
C ASN A 250 -0.48 1.27 -8.12
N VAL A 251 -0.31 0.36 -7.16
CA VAL A 251 -1.35 0.04 -6.17
C VAL A 251 -1.57 1.23 -5.23
N PHE A 252 -0.51 1.82 -4.67
CA PHE A 252 -0.64 2.99 -3.80
C PHE A 252 -1.06 4.25 -4.56
N ALA A 253 -0.51 4.50 -5.74
CA ALA A 253 -0.90 5.67 -6.54
C ALA A 253 -2.40 5.73 -6.81
N ASN A 254 -3.02 4.58 -7.09
CA ASN A 254 -4.45 4.51 -7.39
C ASN A 254 -5.33 4.32 -6.15
N GLY A 255 -4.82 3.65 -5.12
CA GLY A 255 -5.63 3.21 -3.99
C GLY A 255 -5.47 4.02 -2.70
N LEU A 256 -4.41 4.82 -2.56
CA LEU A 256 -4.11 5.51 -1.29
C LEU A 256 -5.20 6.53 -0.90
N VAL A 257 -5.65 7.36 -1.84
CA VAL A 257 -6.69 8.37 -1.59
C VAL A 257 -8.01 7.70 -1.24
N GLY A 258 -8.40 6.66 -1.98
CA GLY A 258 -9.60 5.88 -1.65
C GLY A 258 -9.51 5.23 -0.27
N THR A 259 -8.36 4.64 0.06
CA THR A 259 -8.12 4.05 1.38
C THR A 259 -8.19 5.10 2.49
N ALA A 260 -7.66 6.30 2.27
CA ALA A 260 -7.80 7.41 3.20
C ALA A 260 -9.28 7.80 3.40
N GLY A 261 -10.09 7.79 2.33
CA GLY A 261 -11.54 7.95 2.42
C GLY A 261 -12.21 6.90 3.31
N ALA A 262 -11.83 5.63 3.19
CA ALA A 262 -12.35 4.55 4.05
C ALA A 262 -11.93 4.69 5.51
N VAL A 263 -10.65 5.03 5.77
CA VAL A 263 -10.14 5.26 7.13
C VAL A 263 -10.86 6.46 7.78
N LEU A 264 -11.00 7.56 7.05
CA LEU A 264 -11.74 8.74 7.53
C LEU A 264 -13.23 8.43 7.76
N TRP A 265 -13.85 7.59 6.92
CA TRP A 265 -15.21 7.11 7.14
C TRP A 265 -15.32 6.31 8.44
N GLY A 266 -14.41 5.38 8.71
CA GLY A 266 -14.41 4.59 9.95
C GLY A 266 -14.26 5.41 11.22
N ILE A 267 -13.51 6.52 11.13
CA ILE A 267 -13.26 7.42 12.28
C ILE A 267 -14.40 8.43 12.46
N THR A 268 -14.96 8.97 11.37
CA THR A 268 -15.87 10.13 11.41
C THR A 268 -17.32 9.82 11.08
N GLY A 269 -17.60 8.77 10.30
CA GLY A 269 -18.91 8.45 9.75
C GLY A 269 -19.47 9.49 8.77
N HIS A 270 -18.66 10.45 8.30
CA HIS A 270 -19.16 11.57 7.50
C HIS A 270 -19.33 11.18 6.01
N PRO A 271 -20.49 11.42 5.36
CA PRO A 271 -20.76 11.01 3.98
C PRO A 271 -19.75 11.54 2.94
N ALA A 272 -19.16 12.71 3.18
CA ALA A 272 -18.09 13.25 2.32
C ALA A 272 -16.90 12.27 2.15
N CYS A 273 -16.64 11.41 3.12
CA CYS A 273 -15.62 10.36 3.03
C CYS A 273 -15.97 9.28 1.98
N ILE A 274 -17.27 9.00 1.77
CA ILE A 274 -17.75 8.16 0.66
C ILE A 274 -17.44 8.84 -0.66
N GLY A 275 -17.66 10.15 -0.75
CA GLY A 275 -17.27 10.97 -1.92
C GLY A 275 -15.77 10.85 -2.21
N LEU A 276 -14.92 11.04 -1.19
CA LEU A 276 -13.46 10.91 -1.33
C LEU A 276 -13.04 9.55 -1.88
N PHE A 277 -13.63 8.47 -1.34
CA PHE A 277 -13.38 7.12 -1.80
C PHE A 277 -13.87 6.88 -3.22
N LEU A 278 -15.15 7.17 -3.49
CA LEU A 278 -15.76 6.83 -4.75
C LEU A 278 -15.18 7.64 -5.90
N GLY A 279 -14.97 8.95 -5.70
CA GLY A 279 -14.32 9.81 -6.69
C GLY A 279 -12.91 9.33 -7.02
N SER A 280 -12.11 8.98 -6.01
CA SER A 280 -10.75 8.44 -6.20
C SER A 280 -10.75 7.13 -7.00
N VAL A 281 -11.59 6.16 -6.63
CA VAL A 281 -11.63 4.85 -7.29
C VAL A 281 -12.20 4.95 -8.70
N ALA A 282 -13.21 5.80 -8.92
CA ALA A 282 -13.77 6.06 -10.24
C ALA A 282 -12.74 6.73 -11.16
N SER A 283 -11.95 7.68 -10.66
CA SER A 283 -10.87 8.32 -11.44
C SER A 283 -9.77 7.33 -11.81
N ALA A 284 -9.33 6.48 -10.88
CA ALA A 284 -8.36 5.44 -11.17
C ALA A 284 -8.84 4.46 -12.26
N ALA A 285 -10.12 4.10 -12.22
CA ALA A 285 -10.72 3.23 -13.22
C ALA A 285 -10.85 3.91 -14.59
N ALA A 286 -11.38 5.13 -14.61
CA ALA A 286 -11.51 5.91 -15.83
C ALA A 286 -10.16 6.15 -16.51
N ASP A 287 -9.14 6.53 -15.74
CA ASP A 287 -7.79 6.76 -16.24
C ASP A 287 -7.16 5.48 -16.82
N THR A 288 -7.19 4.39 -16.05
CA THR A 288 -6.66 3.11 -16.51
C THR A 288 -7.32 2.66 -17.82
N VAL A 289 -8.65 2.75 -17.92
CA VAL A 289 -9.36 2.26 -19.10
C VAL A 289 -9.14 3.19 -20.30
N ALA A 290 -9.09 4.51 -20.09
CA ALA A 290 -8.78 5.47 -21.14
C ALA A 290 -7.37 5.31 -21.69
N SER A 291 -6.35 5.18 -20.83
CA SER A 291 -4.97 4.99 -21.27
C SER A 291 -4.76 3.65 -21.98
N GLU A 292 -5.43 2.58 -21.53
CA GLU A 292 -5.20 1.22 -22.04
C GLU A 292 -6.03 0.87 -23.29
N ILE A 293 -7.21 1.47 -23.47
CA ILE A 293 -8.10 1.23 -24.63
C ILE A 293 -8.07 2.43 -25.58
N GLY A 294 -8.00 3.65 -25.06
CA GLY A 294 -8.03 4.89 -25.84
C GLY A 294 -6.85 5.04 -26.80
N VAL A 295 -5.70 4.43 -26.50
CA VAL A 295 -4.54 4.33 -27.41
C VAL A 295 -4.90 3.68 -28.76
N MET A 296 -5.94 2.85 -28.81
CA MET A 296 -6.43 2.22 -30.04
C MET A 296 -7.41 3.11 -30.84
N GLY A 297 -7.69 4.32 -30.35
CA GLY A 297 -8.68 5.25 -30.90
C GLY A 297 -8.21 6.11 -32.07
N GLY A 298 -7.02 5.84 -32.64
CA GLY A 298 -6.38 6.66 -33.66
C GLY A 298 -5.45 7.72 -33.07
N ASP A 299 -5.19 8.80 -33.82
CA ASP A 299 -4.29 9.87 -33.39
C ASP A 299 -4.92 10.71 -32.25
N PRO A 300 -4.31 10.74 -31.05
CA PRO A 300 -4.77 11.60 -29.97
C PRO A 300 -4.56 13.09 -30.23
N TYR A 301 -5.33 13.91 -29.51
CA TYR A 301 -5.13 15.35 -29.40
C TYR A 301 -4.53 15.68 -28.04
N LEU A 302 -3.51 16.51 -27.99
CA LEU A 302 -2.92 16.94 -26.72
C LEU A 302 -3.91 17.83 -25.96
N ILE A 303 -4.21 17.52 -24.70
CA ILE A 303 -5.25 18.22 -23.92
C ILE A 303 -4.99 19.73 -23.76
N THR A 304 -3.73 20.17 -23.85
CA THR A 304 -3.32 21.56 -23.65
C THR A 304 -3.37 22.41 -24.92
N THR A 305 -2.95 21.86 -26.08
CA THR A 305 -2.83 22.59 -27.35
C THR A 305 -3.87 22.20 -28.39
N LEU A 306 -4.56 21.08 -28.20
CA LEU A 306 -5.46 20.44 -29.17
C LEU A 306 -4.76 20.10 -30.49
N GLU A 307 -3.44 19.95 -30.49
CA GLU A 307 -2.66 19.47 -31.63
C GLU A 307 -2.66 17.95 -31.68
N ARG A 308 -2.59 17.39 -32.88
CA ARG A 308 -2.46 15.94 -33.07
C ARG A 308 -1.09 15.46 -32.63
N VAL A 309 -1.07 14.41 -31.83
CA VAL A 309 0.14 13.77 -31.31
C VAL A 309 0.10 12.26 -31.55
N SER A 310 1.25 11.60 -31.44
CA SER A 310 1.33 10.15 -31.61
C SER A 310 0.63 9.40 -30.46
N PRO A 311 0.02 8.22 -30.72
CA PRO A 311 -0.51 7.36 -29.67
C PRO A 311 0.52 7.07 -28.58
N GLY A 312 0.08 7.09 -27.32
CA GLY A 312 0.96 6.89 -26.15
C GLY A 312 1.69 8.15 -25.67
N THR A 313 1.44 9.31 -26.27
CA THR A 313 1.93 10.60 -25.74
C THR A 313 1.19 10.95 -24.45
N ASN A 314 1.92 11.26 -23.37
CA ASN A 314 1.32 11.68 -22.11
C ASN A 314 0.47 12.95 -22.31
N GLY A 315 -0.79 12.88 -21.86
CA GLY A 315 -1.80 13.93 -22.05
C GLY A 315 -2.47 13.96 -23.42
N GLY A 316 -2.21 12.96 -24.26
CA GLY A 316 -2.94 12.73 -25.50
C GLY A 316 -4.30 12.06 -25.25
N VAL A 317 -5.38 12.73 -25.68
CA VAL A 317 -6.75 12.28 -25.46
C VAL A 317 -7.39 11.87 -26.80
N THR A 318 -8.09 10.73 -26.80
CA THR A 318 -8.91 10.27 -27.94
C THR A 318 -10.38 10.25 -27.58
N LEU A 319 -11.28 10.41 -28.57
CA LEU A 319 -12.73 10.28 -28.36
C LEU A 319 -13.10 8.89 -27.81
N LEU A 320 -12.40 7.85 -28.26
CA LEU A 320 -12.56 6.50 -27.71
C LEU A 320 -12.16 6.47 -26.24
N GLY A 321 -11.01 7.06 -25.88
CA GLY A 321 -10.50 7.17 -24.52
C GLY A 321 -11.50 7.82 -23.57
N GLU A 322 -12.05 8.98 -23.95
CA GLU A 322 -13.05 9.70 -23.14
C GLU A 322 -14.34 8.89 -22.95
N ALA A 323 -14.81 8.21 -24.01
CA ALA A 323 -16.01 7.39 -23.94
C ALA A 323 -15.84 6.19 -22.99
N VAL A 324 -14.69 5.51 -23.05
CA VAL A 324 -14.42 4.37 -22.17
C VAL A 324 -14.06 4.79 -20.74
N ALA A 325 -13.46 5.98 -20.55
CA ALA A 325 -13.28 6.60 -19.23
C ALA A 325 -14.63 6.80 -18.55
N LEU A 326 -15.58 7.43 -19.25
CA LEU A 326 -16.94 7.63 -18.73
C LEU A 326 -17.60 6.28 -18.41
N GLY A 327 -17.47 5.30 -19.30
CA GLY A 327 -17.98 3.95 -19.06
C GLY A 327 -17.42 3.29 -17.80
N ALA A 328 -16.11 3.42 -17.56
CA ALA A 328 -15.47 2.87 -16.36
C ALA A 328 -15.90 3.60 -15.08
N ALA A 329 -16.02 4.93 -15.12
CA ALA A 329 -16.54 5.72 -14.00
C ALA A 329 -18.00 5.34 -13.65
N VAL A 330 -18.83 5.09 -14.66
CA VAL A 330 -20.20 4.58 -14.51
C VAL A 330 -20.20 3.20 -13.87
N ILE A 331 -19.39 2.26 -14.35
CA ILE A 331 -19.33 0.90 -13.79
C ILE A 331 -18.96 0.92 -12.29
N VAL A 332 -17.93 1.68 -11.92
CA VAL A 332 -17.51 1.81 -10.51
C VAL A 332 -18.61 2.47 -9.68
N SER A 333 -19.18 3.58 -10.13
CA SER A 333 -20.19 4.32 -9.37
C SER A 333 -21.51 3.57 -9.21
N LEU A 334 -21.95 2.86 -10.26
CA LEU A 334 -23.11 1.98 -10.18
C LEU A 334 -22.86 0.79 -9.25
N SER A 335 -21.63 0.26 -9.18
CA SER A 335 -21.31 -0.79 -8.22
C SER A 335 -21.43 -0.30 -6.78
N ALA A 336 -21.02 0.95 -6.50
CA ALA A 336 -21.15 1.56 -5.19
C ALA A 336 -22.62 1.77 -4.79
N TRP A 337 -23.44 2.20 -5.73
CA TRP A 337 -24.89 2.31 -5.53
C TRP A 337 -25.56 0.94 -5.32
N ALA A 338 -25.27 -0.04 -6.17
CA ALA A 338 -25.86 -1.37 -6.10
C ALA A 338 -25.50 -2.12 -4.81
N LEU A 339 -24.31 -1.88 -4.27
CA LEU A 339 -23.88 -2.41 -2.97
C LEU A 339 -24.43 -1.61 -1.78
N GLY A 340 -25.12 -0.49 -2.02
CA GLY A 340 -25.66 0.37 -0.97
C GLY A 340 -24.58 1.10 -0.15
N VAL A 341 -23.43 1.39 -0.77
CA VAL A 341 -22.38 2.24 -0.20
C VAL A 341 -22.63 3.70 -0.54
N ALA A 342 -23.14 3.98 -1.73
CA ALA A 342 -23.48 5.33 -2.19
C ALA A 342 -24.98 5.43 -2.49
N ASP A 343 -25.59 6.56 -2.18
CA ASP A 343 -26.91 6.90 -2.70
C ASP A 343 -26.82 7.32 -4.18
N PRO A 344 -27.95 7.50 -4.90
CA PRO A 344 -27.93 7.90 -6.29
C PRO A 344 -27.22 9.24 -6.55
N ALA A 345 -27.27 10.20 -5.63
CA ALA A 345 -26.62 11.50 -5.80
C ALA A 345 -25.10 11.37 -5.71
N ILE A 346 -24.60 10.66 -4.69
CA ILE A 346 -23.18 10.36 -4.52
C ILE A 346 -22.65 9.53 -5.70
N ALA A 347 -23.44 8.58 -6.22
CA ALA A 347 -23.07 7.81 -7.40
C ALA A 347 -22.92 8.70 -8.65
N VAL A 348 -23.84 9.64 -8.89
CA VAL A 348 -23.70 10.61 -10.00
C VAL A 348 -22.47 11.50 -9.81
N ILE A 349 -22.22 11.97 -8.59
CA ILE A 349 -21.01 12.73 -8.25
C ILE A 349 -19.76 11.89 -8.54
N GLY A 350 -19.75 10.60 -8.20
CA GLY A 350 -18.67 9.67 -8.50
C GLY A 350 -18.37 9.53 -10.00
N ILE A 351 -19.40 9.51 -10.85
CA ILE A 351 -19.23 9.47 -12.31
C ILE A 351 -18.52 10.73 -12.81
N VAL A 352 -19.01 11.90 -12.39
CA VAL A 352 -18.43 13.20 -12.78
C VAL A 352 -17.00 13.32 -12.27
N ALA A 353 -16.77 12.96 -11.01
CA ALA A 353 -15.44 12.95 -10.38
C ALA A 353 -14.45 12.02 -11.10
N GLY A 354 -14.91 10.83 -11.50
CA GLY A 354 -14.11 9.90 -12.28
C GLY A 354 -13.59 10.53 -13.56
N PHE A 355 -14.51 11.13 -14.33
CA PHE A 355 -14.19 11.83 -15.58
C PHE A 355 -13.28 13.04 -15.39
N VAL A 356 -13.53 13.85 -14.36
CA VAL A 356 -12.67 14.99 -13.99
C VAL A 356 -11.27 14.53 -13.65
N GLY A 357 -11.12 13.48 -12.83
CA GLY A 357 -9.81 12.97 -12.43
C GLY A 357 -8.97 12.47 -13.60
N THR A 358 -9.55 11.75 -14.56
CA THR A 358 -8.84 11.30 -15.78
C THR A 358 -8.38 12.46 -16.66
N ASN A 359 -9.19 13.50 -16.78
CA ASN A 359 -8.80 14.70 -17.52
C ASN A 359 -7.70 15.49 -16.78
N VAL A 360 -7.72 15.49 -15.45
CA VAL A 360 -6.61 16.03 -14.64
C VAL A 360 -5.34 15.21 -14.84
N ASP A 361 -5.41 13.87 -14.90
CA ASP A 361 -4.27 13.02 -15.24
C ASP A 361 -3.63 13.46 -16.56
N SER A 362 -4.44 13.57 -17.61
CA SER A 362 -3.98 14.01 -18.92
C SER A 362 -3.33 15.40 -18.90
N LEU A 363 -3.90 16.34 -18.14
CA LEU A 363 -3.34 17.69 -17.99
C LEU A 363 -1.98 17.67 -17.28
N ILE A 364 -1.85 16.90 -16.19
CA ILE A 364 -0.61 16.75 -15.43
C ILE A 364 0.43 15.99 -16.25
N GLY A 365 0.01 14.97 -17.01
CA GLY A 365 0.84 14.24 -17.95
C GLY A 365 1.46 15.16 -19.00
N ALA A 366 0.63 16.00 -19.63
CA ALA A 366 1.07 16.97 -20.65
C ALA A 366 2.05 18.02 -20.11
N THR A 367 1.89 18.44 -18.85
CA THR A 367 2.59 19.61 -18.29
C THR A 367 3.77 19.28 -17.39
N LEU A 368 3.62 18.32 -16.47
CA LEU A 368 4.59 18.02 -15.42
C LEU A 368 5.33 16.70 -15.65
N GLU A 369 4.63 15.66 -16.10
CA GLU A 369 5.27 14.35 -16.34
C GLU A 369 6.27 14.42 -17.49
N ASN A 370 5.89 15.07 -18.60
CA ASN A 370 6.80 15.31 -19.73
C ASN A 370 8.03 16.16 -19.36
N ARG A 371 7.97 16.94 -18.26
CA ARG A 371 9.09 17.71 -17.73
C ARG A 371 9.93 16.95 -16.72
N GLY A 372 9.56 15.71 -16.39
CA GLY A 372 10.26 14.86 -15.42
C GLY A 372 10.07 15.26 -13.97
N VAL A 373 9.03 16.05 -13.63
CA VAL A 373 8.78 16.49 -12.24
C VAL A 373 8.29 15.32 -11.37
N PHE A 374 7.34 14.54 -11.90
CA PHE A 374 6.88 13.27 -11.33
C PHE A 374 6.74 12.23 -12.44
N GLY A 375 6.82 10.94 -12.12
CA GLY A 375 6.48 9.86 -13.07
C GLY A 375 5.01 9.46 -12.97
N ASN A 376 4.57 8.55 -13.84
CA ASN A 376 3.21 8.00 -13.92
C ASN A 376 2.52 7.69 -12.56
N ALA A 377 3.24 7.13 -11.58
CA ALA A 377 2.65 6.89 -10.25
C ALA A 377 2.27 8.19 -9.50
N GLY A 378 3.01 9.27 -9.69
CA GLY A 378 2.68 10.60 -9.17
C GLY A 378 1.50 11.22 -9.90
N THR A 379 1.45 11.12 -11.23
CA THR A 379 0.31 11.60 -12.04
C THR A 379 -1.00 10.93 -11.61
N ASN A 380 -0.99 9.59 -11.51
CA ASN A 380 -2.11 8.80 -10.99
C ASN A 380 -2.57 9.23 -9.59
N LEU A 381 -1.62 9.51 -8.69
CA LEU A 381 -1.94 9.97 -7.34
C LEU A 381 -2.63 11.34 -7.36
N VAL A 382 -2.16 12.26 -8.20
CA VAL A 382 -2.79 13.59 -8.36
C VAL A 382 -4.17 13.47 -8.98
N ALA A 383 -4.35 12.61 -9.97
CA ALA A 383 -5.62 12.36 -10.63
C ALA A 383 -6.67 11.81 -9.65
N THR A 384 -6.31 10.76 -8.89
CA THR A 384 -7.19 10.16 -7.89
C THR A 384 -7.46 11.09 -6.71
N LEU A 385 -6.48 11.88 -6.28
CA LEU A 385 -6.68 12.92 -5.27
C LEU A 385 -7.65 13.99 -5.76
N SER A 386 -7.49 14.46 -7.00
CA SER A 386 -8.33 15.52 -7.57
C SER A 386 -9.78 15.04 -7.72
N GLY A 387 -10.00 13.84 -8.26
CA GLY A 387 -11.33 13.26 -8.36
C GLY A 387 -11.95 13.00 -6.99
N GLY A 388 -11.18 12.44 -6.05
CA GLY A 388 -11.64 12.20 -4.68
C GLY A 388 -12.03 13.49 -3.95
N VAL A 389 -11.18 14.51 -3.95
CA VAL A 389 -11.46 15.81 -3.30
C VAL A 389 -12.64 16.50 -3.97
N PHE A 390 -12.73 16.48 -5.30
CA PHE A 390 -13.86 17.03 -6.04
C PHE A 390 -15.18 16.39 -5.58
N ALA A 391 -15.24 15.05 -5.52
CA ALA A 391 -16.42 14.33 -5.03
C ALA A 391 -16.71 14.64 -3.55
N MET A 392 -15.68 14.62 -2.69
CA MET A 392 -15.81 14.92 -1.26
C MET A 392 -16.44 16.30 -1.03
N VAL A 393 -15.99 17.33 -1.74
CA VAL A 393 -16.53 18.69 -1.63
C VAL A 393 -17.98 18.74 -2.08
N LEU A 394 -18.33 18.14 -3.22
CA LEU A 394 -19.71 18.14 -3.70
C LEU A 394 -20.65 17.38 -2.77
N VAL A 395 -20.22 16.25 -2.23
CA VAL A 395 -21.00 15.49 -1.24
C VAL A 395 -21.15 16.25 0.07
N ALA A 396 -20.18 17.07 0.47
CA ALA A 396 -20.30 17.91 1.66
C ALA A 396 -21.26 19.11 1.50
N LEU A 397 -21.68 19.42 0.27
CA LEU A 397 -22.57 20.54 -0.05
C LEU A 397 -24.04 20.14 -0.18
N ILE A 398 -24.35 18.84 -0.16
CA ILE A 398 -25.70 18.27 -0.25
C ILE A 398 -26.10 17.65 1.09
#